data_AF-A0A2K8WWC4-F1
#
_entry.id   AF-A0A2K8WWC4-F1
#
_cell.length_a   1.000
_cell.length_b   1.000
_cell.length_c   1.000
_cell.angle_alpha   90.00
_cell.angle_beta   90.00
_cell.angle_gamma   90.00
#
_symmetry.space_group_name_H-M   'P 1'
#
loop_
_entity.id
_entity.type
_entity.pdbx_description
1 polymer ?
#
loop_
_entity_poly.entity_id
_entity_poly.type
_entity_poly.pdbx_seq_one_letter_code
_entity_poly.pdbx_strand_id
1 'polypeptide(L)'
;MAQQAGLQEAIALQPKNELKIYSKLSFNTLKDKLNQVYNNGIYFVGLDNHVGYVLIKDQEIYFLHSSYCDDKVVIELAETSPCFQSNLYVFAEITTNANLIKKWIFSEALIIPKT
;
A
#
# COMPACT_ATOMS: atom_id res chain seq x y z
N MET A 1 3.80 20.10 7.51
CA MET A 1 5.03 19.86 6.72
C MET A 1 4.80 18.65 5.83
N ALA A 2 5.18 18.76 4.56
CA ALA A 2 5.62 17.70 3.66
C ALA A 2 5.11 16.26 3.93
N GLN A 3 3.92 15.93 3.44
CA GLN A 3 3.70 14.58 2.92
C GLN A 3 3.32 14.76 1.46
N GLN A 4 4.17 14.28 0.57
CA GLN A 4 3.79 14.15 -0.82
C GLN A 4 2.60 13.17 -0.85
N ALA A 5 1.54 13.46 -1.60
CA ALA A 5 0.36 12.59 -1.59
C ALA A 5 0.78 11.15 -1.88
N GLY A 6 0.27 10.16 -1.14
CA GLY A 6 0.70 8.76 -1.23
C GLY A 6 0.69 8.17 -2.65
N LEU A 7 -0.06 8.79 -3.58
CA LEU A 7 0.03 8.52 -5.02
C LEU A 7 1.45 8.66 -5.60
N GLN A 8 2.22 9.66 -5.20
CA GLN A 8 3.55 9.89 -5.76
C GLN A 8 4.56 8.84 -5.26
N GLU A 9 4.44 8.43 -4.00
CA GLU A 9 5.20 7.32 -3.44
C GLU A 9 4.86 6.01 -4.16
N ALA A 10 3.57 5.77 -4.42
CA ALA A 10 3.11 4.62 -5.20
C ALA A 10 3.70 4.61 -6.63
N ILE A 11 3.75 5.78 -7.31
CA ILE A 11 4.31 5.90 -8.66
C ILE A 11 5.81 5.60 -8.70
N ALA A 12 6.54 5.84 -7.59
CA ALA A 12 7.95 5.48 -7.50
C ALA A 12 8.18 3.96 -7.49
N LEU A 13 7.19 3.18 -7.03
CA LEU A 13 7.25 1.72 -6.96
C LEU A 13 6.72 1.06 -8.23
N GLN A 14 5.71 1.66 -8.88
CA GLN A 14 4.98 1.03 -9.97
C GLN A 14 4.35 2.08 -10.90
N PRO A 15 4.30 1.84 -12.23
CA PRO A 15 3.65 2.74 -13.18
C PRO A 15 2.20 3.10 -12.79
N LYS A 16 1.82 4.36 -13.00
CA LYS A 16 0.50 4.90 -12.60
C LYS A 16 -0.69 4.11 -13.15
N ASN A 17 -0.58 3.58 -14.38
CA ASN A 17 -1.62 2.78 -15.04
C ASN A 17 -1.76 1.36 -14.47
N GLU A 18 -0.79 0.88 -13.70
CA GLU A 18 -0.83 -0.42 -13.05
C GLU A 18 -1.31 -0.32 -11.60
N LEU A 19 -1.21 0.87 -10.97
CA LEU A 19 -1.67 1.12 -9.60
C LEU A 19 -3.15 0.77 -9.44
N LYS A 20 -3.50 0.21 -8.28
CA LYS A 20 -4.91 -0.03 -7.91
C LYS A 20 -5.38 1.11 -7.02
N ILE A 21 -6.36 1.86 -7.53
CA ILE A 21 -6.92 3.03 -6.84
C ILE A 21 -8.38 2.73 -6.52
N TYR A 22 -8.73 2.82 -5.24
CA TYR A 22 -10.08 2.63 -4.74
C TYR A 22 -10.54 3.90 -4.03
N SER A 23 -11.81 4.28 -4.21
CA SER A 23 -12.37 5.46 -3.53
C SER A 23 -13.77 5.19 -3.03
N LYS A 24 -14.10 5.77 -1.87
CA LYS A 24 -15.43 5.73 -1.24
C LYS A 24 -16.01 4.30 -1.10
N LEU A 25 -15.17 3.33 -0.71
CA LEU A 25 -15.58 1.96 -0.45
C LEU A 25 -15.72 1.70 1.05
N SER A 26 -16.64 0.82 1.43
CA SER A 26 -16.63 0.20 2.75
C SER A 26 -15.42 -0.74 2.90
N PHE A 27 -15.01 -1.02 4.13
CA PHE A 27 -13.89 -1.93 4.38
C PHE A 27 -14.12 -3.32 3.77
N ASN A 28 -15.32 -3.90 3.93
CA ASN A 28 -15.62 -5.23 3.38
C ASN A 28 -15.47 -5.27 1.85
N THR A 29 -16.00 -4.26 1.14
CA THR A 29 -15.86 -4.17 -0.31
C THR A 29 -14.41 -3.95 -0.74
N LEU A 30 -13.63 -3.20 0.04
CA LEU A 30 -12.19 -3.06 -0.19
C LEU A 30 -11.48 -4.39 0.02
N LYS A 31 -11.74 -5.11 1.12
CA LYS A 31 -11.16 -6.42 1.45
C LYS A 31 -11.41 -7.44 0.35
N ASP A 32 -12.66 -7.53 -0.13
CA ASP A 32 -13.02 -8.42 -1.24
C ASP A 32 -12.23 -8.09 -2.52
N LYS A 33 -12.14 -6.81 -2.88
CA LYS A 33 -11.39 -6.37 -4.06
C LYS A 33 -9.89 -6.63 -3.94
N LEU A 34 -9.31 -6.41 -2.77
CA LEU A 34 -7.88 -6.67 -2.54
C LEU A 34 -7.59 -8.16 -2.62
N ASN A 35 -8.41 -9.01 -2.00
CA ASN A 35 -8.23 -10.47 -2.04
C ASN A 35 -8.50 -11.08 -3.43
N GLN A 36 -9.23 -10.41 -4.31
CA GLN A 36 -9.40 -10.82 -5.71
C GLN A 36 -8.19 -10.49 -6.59
N VAL A 37 -7.46 -9.42 -6.26
CA VAL A 37 -6.38 -8.87 -7.11
C VAL A 37 -5.00 -9.29 -6.60
N TYR A 38 -4.84 -9.37 -5.28
CA TYR A 38 -3.57 -9.58 -4.62
C TYR A 38 -3.49 -10.93 -3.95
N ASN A 39 -2.27 -11.48 -3.92
CA ASN A 39 -1.93 -12.70 -3.21
C ASN A 39 -1.32 -12.36 -1.83
N ASN A 40 -0.92 -13.38 -1.07
CA ASN A 40 -0.14 -13.19 0.14
C ASN A 40 1.14 -12.39 -0.17
N GLY A 41 1.38 -11.30 0.56
CA GLY A 41 2.49 -10.39 0.27
C GLY A 41 2.40 -9.05 1.00
N ILE A 42 3.43 -8.21 0.80
CA ILE A 42 3.48 -6.85 1.31
C ILE A 42 3.29 -5.88 0.14
N TYR A 43 2.43 -4.89 0.36
CA TYR A 43 2.03 -3.87 -0.59
C TYR A 43 2.20 -2.50 0.07
N PHE A 44 2.50 -1.48 -0.73
CA PHE A 44 2.38 -0.09 -0.28
C PHE A 44 0.91 0.32 -0.29
N VAL A 45 0.50 1.14 0.67
CA VAL A 45 -0.78 1.84 0.65
C VAL A 45 -0.61 3.33 0.93
N GLY A 46 -1.11 4.16 0.02
CA GLY A 46 -1.31 5.58 0.23
C GLY A 46 -2.77 5.87 0.56
N LEU A 47 -3.01 6.60 1.64
CA LEU A 47 -4.33 7.06 2.09
C LEU A 47 -4.48 8.57 1.83
N ASP A 48 -5.67 9.14 2.07
CA ASP A 48 -5.89 10.59 1.95
C ASP A 48 -5.22 11.39 3.08
N ASN A 49 -5.03 10.75 4.23
CA ASN A 49 -4.51 11.35 5.46
C ASN A 49 -3.25 10.67 6.02
N HIS A 50 -2.79 9.57 5.42
CA HIS A 50 -1.71 8.75 5.96
C HIS A 50 -1.09 7.82 4.90
N VAL A 51 0.00 7.12 5.24
CA VAL A 51 0.61 6.11 4.37
C VAL A 51 1.12 4.93 5.22
N GLY A 52 1.34 3.78 4.58
CA GLY A 52 1.99 2.66 5.21
C GLY A 52 2.11 1.46 4.28
N TYR A 53 2.19 0.29 4.88
CA TYR A 53 2.20 -0.97 4.17
C TYR A 53 1.02 -1.83 4.57
N VAL A 54 0.56 -2.64 3.63
CA VAL A 54 -0.44 -3.66 3.87
C VAL A 54 0.21 -5.02 3.69
N LEU A 55 0.13 -5.85 4.72
CA LEU A 55 0.39 -7.28 4.63
C LEU A 55 -0.94 -7.97 4.36
N ILE A 56 -1.04 -8.64 3.21
CA ILE A 56 -2.12 -9.58 2.94
C ILE A 56 -1.59 -10.96 3.27
N LYS A 57 -2.28 -11.67 4.17
CA LYS A 57 -1.94 -13.04 4.53
C LYS A 57 -3.21 -13.81 4.86
N ASP A 58 -3.43 -14.91 4.16
CA ASP A 58 -4.56 -15.81 4.38
C ASP A 58 -5.90 -15.05 4.29
N GLN A 59 -5.98 -14.13 3.32
CA GLN A 59 -7.10 -13.21 3.06
C GLN A 59 -7.35 -12.16 4.15
N GLU A 60 -6.52 -12.11 5.19
CA GLU A 60 -6.53 -11.06 6.19
C GLU A 60 -5.60 -9.92 5.81
N ILE A 61 -6.00 -8.70 6.19
CA ILE A 61 -5.33 -7.46 5.84
C ILE A 61 -4.81 -6.83 7.12
N TYR A 62 -3.49 -6.72 7.22
CA TYR A 62 -2.82 -6.05 8.31
C TYR A 62 -2.22 -4.74 7.84
N PHE A 63 -2.42 -3.68 8.60
CA PHE A 63 -1.84 -2.37 8.34
C PHE A 63 -0.58 -2.19 9.18
N LEU A 64 0.55 -1.96 8.49
CA LEU A 64 1.85 -1.70 9.07
C LEU A 64 2.19 -0.23 8.85
N HIS A 65 2.24 0.56 9.92
CA HIS A 65 2.49 1.99 9.79
C HIS A 65 3.12 2.56 11.06
N SER A 66 3.67 3.77 10.92
CA SER A 66 3.95 4.63 12.08
C SER A 66 2.60 5.17 12.58
N SER A 67 2.19 4.73 13.77
CA SER A 67 0.94 5.18 14.40
C SER A 67 1.16 6.56 15.01
N TYR A 68 0.36 7.54 14.58
CA TYR A 68 0.30 8.85 15.21
C TYR A 68 -0.51 8.83 16.51
N CYS A 69 -1.17 7.72 16.84
CA CYS A 69 -1.90 7.52 18.09
C CYS A 69 -0.98 6.95 19.19
N ASP A 70 0.00 6.13 18.81
CA ASP A 70 0.83 5.35 19.74
C ASP A 70 2.31 5.75 19.75
N ASP A 71 2.71 6.71 18.90
CA ASP A 71 4.09 7.16 18.70
C ASP A 71 5.09 6.02 18.44
N LYS A 72 4.63 4.96 17.77
CA LYS A 72 5.44 3.76 17.45
C LYS A 72 5.00 3.14 16.13
N VAL A 73 5.86 2.27 15.58
CA VAL A 73 5.48 1.42 14.45
C VAL A 73 4.63 0.27 14.96
N VAL A 74 3.47 0.05 14.34
CA VAL A 74 2.52 -1.01 14.70
C VAL A 74 2.20 -1.88 13.51
N ILE A 75 1.74 -3.10 13.81
CA ILE A 75 1.02 -3.97 12.88
C ILE A 75 -0.33 -4.30 13.53
N GLU A 76 -1.41 -3.98 12.84
CA GLU A 76 -2.77 -4.19 13.35
C GLU A 76 -3.71 -4.62 12.23
N LEU A 77 -4.90 -5.15 12.58
CA LEU A 77 -5.91 -5.46 11.58
C LEU A 77 -6.41 -4.16 10.94
N ALA A 78 -6.37 -4.12 9.61
CA ALA A 78 -6.84 -2.96 8.86
C ALA A 78 -8.35 -2.70 9.08
N GLU A 79 -9.12 -3.74 9.41
CA GLU A 79 -10.56 -3.66 9.72
C GLU A 79 -10.85 -2.78 10.94
N THR A 80 -10.00 -2.88 11.97
CA THR A 80 -10.19 -2.21 13.25
C THR A 80 -9.28 -1.00 13.45
N SER A 81 -8.36 -0.77 12.51
CA SER A 81 -7.41 0.34 12.59
C SER A 81 -8.09 1.67 12.26
N PRO A 82 -8.15 2.63 13.19
CA PRO A 82 -8.65 3.97 12.89
C PRO A 82 -7.75 4.73 11.91
N CYS A 83 -6.47 4.36 11.85
CA CYS A 83 -5.48 4.98 10.95
C CYS A 83 -5.55 4.45 9.52
N PHE A 84 -6.29 3.36 9.27
CA PHE A 84 -6.48 2.80 7.94
C PHE A 84 -7.70 3.36 7.22
N GLN A 85 -8.70 3.86 7.95
CA GLN A 85 -9.94 4.38 7.37
C GLN A 85 -9.67 5.64 6.53
N SER A 86 -9.93 5.55 5.23
CA SER A 86 -9.68 6.60 4.24
C SER A 86 -10.77 6.64 3.16
N ASN A 87 -10.93 7.79 2.50
CA ASN A 87 -11.79 7.91 1.30
C ASN A 87 -11.08 7.49 0.01
N LEU A 88 -9.74 7.40 0.03
CA LEU A 88 -8.89 7.07 -1.09
C LEU A 88 -7.82 6.05 -0.67
N TYR A 89 -7.68 4.99 -1.44
CA TYR A 89 -6.61 4.00 -1.24
C TYR A 89 -5.86 3.85 -2.55
N VAL A 90 -4.54 4.04 -2.51
CA VAL A 90 -3.64 3.83 -3.64
C VAL A 90 -2.68 2.71 -3.28
N PHE A 91 -2.77 1.60 -3.98
CA PHE A 91 -1.92 0.44 -3.76
C PHE A 91 -0.87 0.30 -4.85
N ALA A 92 0.36 0.01 -4.42
CA ALA A 92 1.46 -0.40 -5.29
C ALA A 92 2.06 -1.71 -4.77
N GLU A 93 2.51 -2.55 -5.70
CA GLU A 93 3.12 -3.83 -5.38
C GLU A 93 4.57 -3.68 -4.92
N ILE A 94 4.93 -4.41 -3.86
CA ILE A 94 6.31 -4.51 -3.39
C ILE A 94 6.82 -5.94 -3.59
N THR A 95 6.33 -6.90 -2.80
CA THR A 95 6.86 -8.27 -2.85
C THR A 95 6.40 -9.06 -4.07
N THR A 96 5.29 -8.64 -4.69
CA THR A 96 4.77 -9.24 -5.93
C THR A 96 5.26 -8.53 -7.19
N ASN A 97 5.93 -7.39 -7.05
CA ASN A 97 6.56 -6.68 -8.16
C ASN A 97 7.89 -7.34 -8.52
N ALA A 98 7.84 -8.32 -9.42
CA ALA A 98 9.00 -9.11 -9.82
C ALA A 98 10.16 -8.24 -10.36
N ASN A 99 9.85 -7.14 -11.04
CA ASN A 99 10.87 -6.22 -11.57
C ASN A 99 11.59 -5.47 -10.44
N LEU A 100 10.84 -4.92 -9.48
CA LEU A 100 11.40 -4.28 -8.29
C LEU A 100 12.29 -5.24 -7.50
N ILE A 101 11.79 -6.44 -7.21
CA ILE A 101 12.53 -7.45 -6.43
C ILE A 101 13.79 -7.91 -7.18
N LYS A 102 13.68 -8.17 -8.49
CA LYS A 102 14.83 -8.55 -9.32
C LYS A 102 15.91 -7.47 -9.27
N LYS A 103 15.55 -6.21 -9.52
CA LYS A 103 16.50 -5.09 -9.50
C LYS A 103 17.14 -4.91 -8.15
N TRP A 104 16.38 -5.06 -7.07
CA TRP A 104 16.92 -4.99 -5.72
C TRP A 104 17.95 -6.10 -5.45
N ILE A 105 17.63 -7.36 -5.76
CA ILE A 105 18.53 -8.52 -5.58
C ILE A 105 19.83 -8.35 -6.39
N PHE A 106 19.73 -7.86 -7.63
CA PHE A 106 20.88 -7.66 -8.51
C PHE A 106 21.57 -6.30 -8.33
N SER A 107 21.17 -5.50 -7.32
CA SER A 107 21.72 -4.15 -7.06
C SER A 107 21.66 -3.21 -8.29
N GLU A 108 20.61 -3.34 -9.10
CA GLU A 108 20.37 -2.48 -10.24
C GLU A 108 19.55 -1.23 -9.86
N ALA A 109 19.80 -0.12 -10.54
CA ALA A 109 18.96 1.06 -10.40
C ALA A 109 17.53 0.79 -10.90
N LEU A 110 16.55 1.25 -10.10
CA LEU A 110 15.17 1.45 -10.57
C LEU A 110 15.07 2.79 -11.29
N ILE A 111 14.53 2.75 -12.50
CA ILE A 111 14.13 3.96 -13.21
C ILE A 111 12.71 4.26 -12.76
N ILE A 112 12.52 5.38 -12.06
CA ILE A 112 11.20 5.83 -11.63
C ILE A 112 10.36 6.13 -12.89
N PRO A 113 9.16 5.53 -13.04
CA PRO A 113 8.26 5.83 -14.14
C PRO A 113 8.01 7.34 -14.25
N LYS A 114 8.23 7.92 -15.43
CA LYS A 114 7.82 9.30 -15.69
C LYS A 114 6.30 9.32 -15.88
N THR A 115 5.64 10.22 -15.16
CA THR A 115 4.18 10.42 -15.14
C THR A 115 3.58 10.66 -16.52
#